data_AF-A0A7J8DQT2-F1
#
_entry.id   AF-A0A7J8DQT2-F1
#
_cell.length_a   1.000
_cell.length_b   1.000
_cell.length_c   1.000
_cell.angle_alpha   90.00
_cell.angle_beta   90.00
_cell.angle_gamma   90.00
#
_symmetry.space_group_name_H-M   'P 1'
#
loop_
_entity.id
_entity.type
_entity.pdbx_description
1 polymer ?
#
loop_
_entity_poly.entity_id
_entity_poly.type
_entity_poly.pdbx_seq_one_letter_code
_entity_poly.pdbx_strand_id
1 'polypeptide(L)'
;MAWWKAWVEQEGISVKGSPHFNPEPDAETLYKAMKGIGTNEQALIDVLTKRSSLQRQQIAKAFKAQFGKDLTETLKSELSGNFEKVMVALMYPPYRYEAKELHDAMKGIGTKEGVIIEILASRTKSQLQEIMKAYEEGQQR
;
A
#
# COMPACT_ATOMS: atom_id res chain seq x y z
N MET A 1 -19.42 -5.38 -17.74
CA MET A 1 -18.06 -4.82 -17.96
C MET A 1 -17.30 -5.71 -18.92
N ALA A 2 -16.57 -5.14 -19.87
CA ALA A 2 -15.92 -5.93 -20.92
C ALA A 2 -14.65 -6.63 -20.40
N TRP A 3 -14.56 -7.94 -20.62
CA TRP A 3 -13.48 -8.82 -20.15
C TRP A 3 -12.07 -8.38 -20.60
N TRP A 4 -11.95 -7.75 -21.77
CA TRP A 4 -10.67 -7.27 -22.29
C TRP A 4 -10.09 -6.09 -21.49
N LYS A 5 -10.91 -5.25 -20.86
CA LYS A 5 -10.40 -4.16 -20.00
C LYS A 5 -9.65 -4.70 -18.79
N ALA A 6 -10.18 -5.75 -18.15
CA ALA A 6 -9.52 -6.42 -17.03
C ALA A 6 -8.22 -7.14 -17.45
N TRP A 7 -8.14 -7.61 -18.70
CA TRP A 7 -6.95 -8.25 -19.25
C TRP A 7 -5.85 -7.22 -19.58
N VAL A 8 -6.21 -6.10 -20.22
CA VAL A 8 -5.28 -4.99 -20.53
C VAL A 8 -4.75 -4.33 -19.25
N GLU A 9 -5.58 -4.20 -18.22
CA GLU A 9 -5.16 -3.61 -16.93
C GLU A 9 -4.21 -4.51 -16.14
N GLN A 10 -4.05 -5.79 -16.54
CA GLN A 10 -3.05 -6.70 -15.96
C GLN A 10 -1.76 -6.81 -16.77
N GLU A 11 -1.73 -6.35 -18.03
CA GLU A 11 -0.48 -6.25 -18.79
C GLU A 11 0.38 -5.12 -18.20
N GLY A 12 1.50 -5.48 -17.57
CA GLY A 12 2.42 -4.53 -16.91
C GLY A 12 2.49 -4.63 -15.39
N ILE A 13 1.63 -5.45 -14.75
CA ILE A 13 1.71 -5.67 -13.29
C ILE A 13 2.68 -6.82 -12.98
N SER A 14 3.80 -6.50 -12.32
CA SER A 14 4.82 -7.48 -11.91
C SER A 14 4.40 -8.31 -10.69
N VAL A 15 3.61 -7.74 -9.77
CA VAL A 15 3.12 -8.43 -8.56
C VAL A 15 1.68 -8.89 -8.76
N LYS A 16 1.52 -10.19 -9.05
CA LYS A 16 0.21 -10.82 -9.26
C LYS A 16 -0.37 -11.35 -7.94
N GLY A 17 -1.69 -11.37 -7.83
CA GLY A 17 -2.36 -11.95 -6.68
C GLY A 17 -2.28 -13.48 -6.68
N SER A 18 -2.26 -14.09 -5.50
CA SER A 18 -2.42 -15.55 -5.36
C SER A 18 -3.87 -15.99 -5.60
N PRO A 19 -4.16 -17.04 -6.41
CA PRO A 19 -5.50 -17.62 -6.51
C PRO A 19 -5.92 -18.28 -5.18
N HIS A 20 -7.23 -18.30 -4.89
CA HIS A 20 -7.79 -18.89 -3.66
C HIS A 20 -7.15 -18.38 -2.36
N PHE A 21 -6.99 -17.06 -2.26
CA PHE A 21 -6.27 -16.41 -1.18
C PHE A 21 -7.00 -16.45 0.17
N ASN A 22 -6.29 -16.90 1.22
CA ASN A 22 -6.69 -16.73 2.62
C ASN A 22 -5.74 -15.72 3.31
N PRO A 23 -6.23 -14.60 3.87
CA PRO A 23 -5.38 -13.60 4.53
C PRO A 23 -4.87 -14.00 5.92
N GLU A 24 -5.49 -14.98 6.58
CA GLU A 24 -5.20 -15.31 7.98
C GLU A 24 -3.77 -15.84 8.22
N PRO A 25 -3.22 -16.78 7.41
CA PRO A 25 -1.87 -17.28 7.62
C PRO A 25 -0.79 -16.21 7.38
N ASP A 26 -1.03 -15.31 6.42
CA ASP A 26 -0.15 -14.18 6.16
C ASP A 26 -0.18 -13.19 7.33
N ALA A 27 -1.36 -12.89 7.88
CA ALA A 27 -1.48 -12.04 9.07
C ALA A 27 -0.73 -12.64 10.28
N GLU A 28 -0.83 -13.94 10.51
CA GLU A 28 -0.10 -14.63 11.57
C GLU A 28 1.41 -14.60 11.33
N THR A 29 1.85 -14.81 10.08
CA THR A 29 3.26 -14.74 9.69
C THR A 29 3.84 -13.36 9.96
N LEU A 30 3.14 -12.29 9.55
CA LEU A 30 3.54 -10.92 9.81
C LEU A 30 3.58 -10.61 11.31
N TYR A 31 2.61 -11.09 12.08
CA TYR A 31 2.59 -10.89 13.53
C TYR A 31 3.79 -11.55 14.19
N LYS A 32 4.09 -12.81 13.85
CA LYS A 32 5.27 -13.52 14.35
C LYS A 32 6.58 -12.83 13.95
N ALA A 33 6.65 -12.31 12.73
CA ALA A 33 7.84 -11.61 12.22
C ALA A 33 8.15 -10.32 12.99
N MET A 34 7.14 -9.68 13.57
CA MET A 34 7.25 -8.42 14.31
C MET A 34 7.11 -8.59 15.84
N LYS A 35 7.05 -9.84 16.33
CA LYS A 35 6.83 -10.10 17.75
C LYS A 35 8.15 -10.37 18.46
N GLY A 36 8.47 -9.55 19.46
CA GLY A 36 9.59 -9.80 20.37
C GLY A 36 10.71 -8.78 20.15
N ILE A 37 11.94 -9.18 20.46
CA ILE A 37 13.12 -8.33 20.26
C ILE A 37 13.63 -8.57 18.84
N GLY A 38 13.66 -7.51 18.04
CA GLY A 38 14.04 -7.56 16.63
C GLY A 38 12.88 -7.93 15.71
N THR A 39 13.12 -7.79 14.42
CA THR A 39 12.13 -8.02 13.36
C THR A 39 12.71 -9.02 12.36
N ASN A 40 11.86 -9.91 11.82
CA ASN A 40 12.23 -10.76 10.70
C ASN A 40 11.83 -10.08 9.39
N GLU A 41 12.70 -9.23 8.85
CA GLU A 41 12.42 -8.44 7.65
C GLU A 41 12.20 -9.32 6.42
N GLN A 42 12.89 -10.46 6.33
CA GLN A 42 12.74 -11.39 5.21
C GLN A 42 11.32 -11.95 5.12
N ALA A 43 10.71 -12.29 6.26
CA ALA A 43 9.31 -12.73 6.30
C ALA A 43 8.34 -11.61 5.84
N LEU A 44 8.62 -10.35 6.20
CA LEU A 44 7.83 -9.21 5.73
C LEU A 44 7.93 -9.06 4.20
N ILE A 45 9.14 -9.16 3.65
CA ILE A 45 9.40 -9.12 2.20
C ILE A 45 8.63 -10.24 1.50
N ASP A 46 8.78 -11.48 1.98
CA ASP A 46 8.18 -12.66 1.34
C ASP A 46 6.66 -12.63 1.31
N VAL A 47 6.03 -12.00 2.30
CA VAL A 47 4.57 -11.80 2.30
C VAL A 47 4.19 -10.58 1.48
N LEU A 48 4.65 -9.38 1.84
CA LEU A 48 4.10 -8.12 1.32
C LEU A 48 4.49 -7.81 -0.13
N THR A 49 5.56 -8.41 -0.65
CA THR A 49 5.98 -8.22 -2.05
C THR A 49 5.40 -9.26 -3.01
N LYS A 50 4.80 -10.34 -2.47
CA LYS A 50 4.20 -11.44 -3.25
C LYS A 50 2.66 -11.46 -3.15
N ARG A 51 2.06 -10.33 -2.75
CA ARG A 51 0.61 -10.15 -2.61
C ARG A 51 0.18 -8.88 -3.31
N SER A 52 -0.95 -8.93 -4.00
CA SER A 52 -1.51 -7.75 -4.66
C SER A 52 -1.93 -6.68 -3.64
N SER A 53 -2.12 -5.43 -4.07
CA SER A 53 -2.64 -4.37 -3.19
C SER A 53 -3.95 -4.80 -2.51
N LEU A 54 -4.88 -5.40 -3.26
CA LEU A 54 -6.13 -5.92 -2.72
C LEU A 54 -5.91 -6.99 -1.64
N GLN A 55 -5.02 -7.94 -1.87
CA GLN A 55 -4.70 -8.99 -0.89
C GLN A 55 -4.06 -8.40 0.37
N ARG A 56 -3.18 -7.40 0.24
CA ARG A 56 -2.62 -6.69 1.39
C ARG A 56 -3.67 -5.97 2.22
N GLN A 57 -4.72 -5.41 1.59
CA GLN A 57 -5.85 -4.86 2.34
C GLN A 57 -6.61 -5.94 3.13
N GLN A 58 -6.77 -7.14 2.55
CA GLN A 58 -7.39 -8.27 3.25
C GLN A 58 -6.53 -8.76 4.43
N ILE A 59 -5.21 -8.83 4.25
CA ILE A 59 -4.25 -9.16 5.32
C ILE A 59 -4.34 -8.13 6.45
N ALA A 60 -4.33 -6.84 6.14
CA ALA A 60 -4.43 -5.78 7.15
C ALA A 60 -5.72 -5.91 7.99
N LYS A 61 -6.85 -6.22 7.35
CA LYS A 61 -8.12 -6.48 8.04
C LYS A 61 -8.05 -7.72 8.93
N ALA A 62 -7.50 -8.83 8.43
CA ALA A 62 -7.34 -10.05 9.20
C ALA A 62 -6.39 -9.86 10.40
N PHE A 63 -5.27 -9.16 10.20
CA PHE A 63 -4.31 -8.81 11.23
C PHE A 63 -4.96 -8.00 12.36
N LYS A 64 -5.77 -6.99 12.01
CA LYS A 64 -6.52 -6.20 12.99
C LYS A 64 -7.55 -7.03 13.75
N ALA A 65 -8.27 -7.91 13.06
CA ALA A 65 -9.26 -8.78 13.67
C ALA A 65 -8.65 -9.79 14.65
N GLN A 66 -7.49 -10.37 14.31
CA GLN A 66 -6.84 -11.40 15.11
C GLN A 66 -6.02 -10.85 16.27
N PHE A 67 -5.31 -9.73 16.07
CA PHE A 67 -4.32 -9.22 17.03
C PHE A 67 -4.71 -7.87 17.65
N GLY A 68 -5.81 -7.25 17.21
CA GLY A 68 -6.28 -5.96 17.73
C GLY A 68 -5.36 -4.78 17.39
N LYS A 69 -4.39 -4.97 16.49
CA LYS A 69 -3.38 -3.96 16.10
C LYS A 69 -3.57 -3.54 14.64
N ASP A 70 -3.25 -2.28 14.34
CA ASP A 70 -3.18 -1.83 12.95
C ASP A 70 -1.86 -2.28 12.31
N LEU A 71 -1.94 -2.98 11.18
CA LEU A 71 -0.75 -3.54 10.52
C LEU A 71 0.19 -2.42 10.04
N THR A 72 -0.34 -1.33 9.48
CA THR A 72 0.50 -0.24 8.96
C THR A 72 1.19 0.51 10.09
N GLU A 73 0.48 0.78 11.20
CA GLU A 73 1.12 1.38 12.38
C GLU A 73 2.14 0.45 13.04
N THR A 74 1.88 -0.86 13.08
CA THR A 74 2.85 -1.84 13.57
C THR A 74 4.12 -1.85 12.71
N LEU A 75 3.99 -1.78 11.37
CA LEU A 75 5.15 -1.70 10.48
C LEU A 75 5.98 -0.42 10.73
N LYS A 76 5.33 0.72 10.99
CA LYS A 76 6.02 1.97 11.32
C LYS A 76 6.76 1.92 12.66
N SER A 77 6.26 1.16 13.64
CA SER A 77 6.92 1.06 14.94
C SER A 77 8.11 0.08 14.93
N GLU A 78 8.08 -0.93 14.06
CA GLU A 78 9.07 -2.01 14.03
C GLU A 78 10.18 -1.80 13.00
N LEU A 79 9.96 -0.95 11.99
CA LEU A 79 10.90 -0.69 10.90
C LEU A 79 11.42 0.75 10.94
N SER A 80 12.54 0.99 10.25
CA SER A 80 13.07 2.34 10.05
C SER A 80 13.64 2.57 8.66
N GLY A 81 13.89 3.83 8.34
CA GLY A 81 14.62 4.25 7.14
C GLY A 81 13.89 3.94 5.84
N ASN A 82 14.63 3.61 4.78
CA ASN A 82 14.04 3.37 3.47
C ASN A 82 13.22 2.08 3.41
N PHE A 83 13.57 1.09 4.24
CA PHE A 83 12.84 -0.17 4.30
C PHE A 83 11.42 0.04 4.85
N GLU A 84 11.29 0.80 5.94
CA GLU A 84 9.99 1.23 6.48
C GLU A 84 9.16 1.96 5.41
N LYS A 85 9.74 2.96 4.73
CA LYS A 85 9.04 3.75 3.71
C LYS A 85 8.42 2.86 2.63
N VAL A 86 9.18 1.89 2.11
CA VAL A 86 8.69 0.97 1.08
C VAL A 86 7.62 0.03 1.64
N MET A 87 7.84 -0.59 2.80
CA MET A 87 6.87 -1.51 3.40
C MET A 87 5.55 -0.84 3.74
N VAL A 88 5.59 0.40 4.24
CA VAL A 88 4.42 1.22 4.51
C VAL A 88 3.74 1.66 3.21
N ALA A 89 4.49 2.10 2.20
CA ALA A 89 3.94 2.46 0.89
C ALA A 89 3.15 1.30 0.24
N LEU A 90 3.70 0.08 0.32
CA LEU A 90 3.06 -1.14 -0.16
C LEU A 90 1.68 -1.40 0.48
N MET A 91 1.42 -0.88 1.69
CA MET A 91 0.14 -1.05 2.38
C MET A 91 -0.95 -0.08 1.94
N TYR A 92 -0.64 0.96 1.18
CA TYR A 92 -1.66 1.89 0.69
C TYR A 92 -2.42 1.31 -0.52
N PRO A 93 -3.75 1.53 -0.61
CA PRO A 93 -4.44 1.44 -1.88
C PRO A 93 -3.82 2.41 -2.91
N PRO A 94 -3.74 2.05 -4.21
CA PRO A 94 -2.92 2.80 -5.18
C PRO A 94 -3.20 4.30 -5.22
N TYR A 95 -4.47 4.70 -5.39
CA TYR A 95 -4.84 6.12 -5.48
C TYR A 95 -4.72 6.86 -4.14
N ARG A 96 -4.84 6.14 -3.01
CA ARG A 96 -4.57 6.72 -1.68
C ARG A 96 -3.09 7.00 -1.47
N TYR A 97 -2.22 6.15 -2.03
CA TYR A 97 -0.78 6.39 -2.01
C TYR A 97 -0.43 7.64 -2.81
N GLU A 98 -0.95 7.77 -4.03
CA GLU A 98 -0.68 8.93 -4.88
C GLU A 98 -1.24 10.22 -4.27
N ALA A 99 -2.43 10.17 -3.68
CA ALA A 99 -2.98 11.31 -2.93
C ALA A 99 -2.07 11.73 -1.76
N LYS A 100 -1.54 10.76 -1.00
CA LYS A 100 -0.56 11.01 0.05
C LYS A 100 0.74 11.62 -0.50
N GLU A 101 1.28 11.11 -1.60
CA GLU A 101 2.50 11.64 -2.20
C GLU A 101 2.31 13.07 -2.73
N LEU A 102 1.15 13.38 -3.32
CA LEU A 102 0.79 14.75 -3.69
C LEU A 102 0.71 15.66 -2.44
N HIS A 103 0.07 15.19 -1.37
CA HIS A 103 0.00 15.94 -0.13
C HIS A 103 1.39 16.19 0.44
N ASP A 104 2.24 15.18 0.54
CA ASP A 104 3.58 15.29 1.09
C ASP A 104 4.56 16.06 0.19
N ALA A 105 4.26 16.19 -1.11
CA ALA A 105 4.98 17.06 -2.03
C ALA A 105 4.65 18.54 -1.84
N MET A 106 3.44 18.87 -1.37
CA MET A 106 2.98 20.24 -1.12
C MET A 106 3.04 20.64 0.35
N LYS A 107 3.12 19.68 1.26
CA LYS A 107 3.19 19.92 2.70
C LYS A 107 4.56 20.45 3.09
N GLY A 108 4.57 21.58 3.80
CA GLY A 108 5.77 22.13 4.44
C GLY A 108 6.35 23.33 3.69
N ILE A 109 7.65 23.57 3.88
CA ILE A 109 8.35 24.69 3.23
C ILE A 109 8.85 24.23 1.86
N GLY A 110 8.46 24.97 0.83
CA GLY A 110 8.75 24.64 -0.56
C GLY A 110 7.73 23.66 -1.14
N THR A 111 8.03 23.15 -2.32
CA THR A 111 7.19 22.18 -3.02
C THR A 111 8.11 21.21 -3.75
N LYS A 112 7.72 19.94 -3.83
CA LYS A 112 8.46 18.93 -4.61
C LYS A 112 7.79 18.81 -5.99
N GLU A 113 8.04 19.77 -6.86
CA GLU A 113 7.33 19.90 -8.14
C GLU A 113 7.49 18.66 -9.03
N GLY A 114 8.66 18.01 -8.98
CA GLY A 114 8.92 16.77 -9.73
C GLY A 114 7.89 15.67 -9.45
N VAL A 115 7.48 15.48 -8.19
CA VAL A 115 6.46 14.48 -7.80
C VAL A 115 5.10 14.84 -8.37
N ILE A 116 4.74 16.13 -8.31
CA ILE A 116 3.45 16.63 -8.82
C ILE A 116 3.38 16.46 -10.33
N ILE A 117 4.43 16.86 -11.05
CA ILE A 117 4.53 16.74 -12.50
C ILE A 117 4.45 15.26 -12.90
N GLU A 118 5.21 14.38 -12.24
CA GLU A 118 5.20 12.95 -12.53
C GLU A 118 3.79 12.36 -12.39
N ILE A 119 3.11 12.61 -11.26
CA ILE A 119 1.77 12.07 -11.00
C ILE A 119 0.74 12.66 -11.96
N LEU A 120 0.71 13.97 -12.16
CA LEU A 120 -0.31 14.59 -13.00
C LEU A 120 -0.11 14.32 -14.50
N ALA A 121 1.13 14.20 -14.97
CA ALA A 121 1.42 14.01 -16.39
C ALA A 121 1.30 12.56 -16.87
N SER A 122 1.43 11.56 -15.98
CA SER A 122 1.44 10.14 -16.37
C SER A 122 0.14 9.39 -16.08
N ARG A 123 -0.83 10.02 -15.41
CA ARG A 123 -2.11 9.39 -15.05
C ARG A 123 -3.19 9.71 -16.07
N THR A 124 -4.04 8.74 -16.36
CA THR A 124 -5.24 8.94 -17.19
C THR A 124 -6.29 9.78 -16.45
N LYS A 125 -7.24 10.36 -17.19
CA LYS A 125 -8.36 11.11 -16.59
C LYS A 125 -9.10 10.33 -15.50
N SER A 126 -9.37 9.04 -15.73
CA SER A 126 -10.07 8.20 -14.76
C SER A 126 -9.25 7.99 -13.50
N GLN A 127 -7.94 7.78 -13.63
CA GLN A 127 -7.04 7.65 -12.47
C GLN A 127 -6.96 8.96 -11.69
N LEU A 128 -6.85 10.11 -12.37
CA LEU A 128 -6.86 11.42 -11.72
C LEU A 128 -8.15 11.67 -10.92
N GLN A 129 -9.31 11.26 -11.43
CA GLN A 129 -10.57 11.37 -10.68
C GLN A 129 -10.56 10.53 -9.39
N GLU A 130 -10.00 9.32 -9.43
CA GLU A 130 -9.86 8.48 -8.23
C GLU A 130 -8.85 9.08 -7.24
N ILE A 131 -7.75 9.67 -7.73
CA ILE A 131 -6.75 10.36 -6.89
C ILE A 131 -7.38 11.58 -6.21
N MET A 132 -8.12 12.41 -6.95
CA MET A 132 -8.82 13.58 -6.39
C MET A 132 -9.78 13.18 -5.28
N LYS A 133 -10.62 12.17 -5.53
CA LYS A 133 -11.53 11.63 -4.53
C LYS A 133 -10.79 11.14 -3.28
N ALA A 134 -9.70 10.37 -3.47
CA ALA A 134 -8.89 9.87 -2.37
C ALA A 134 -8.21 11.00 -1.57
N TYR A 135 -7.81 12.08 -2.24
CA TYR A 135 -7.21 13.27 -1.63
C TYR A 135 -8.23 14.01 -0.75
N GLU A 136 -9.44 14.25 -1.26
CA GLU A 136 -10.52 14.90 -0.50
C GLU A 136 -10.94 14.09 0.74
N GLU A 137 -11.10 12.78 0.60
CA GLU A 137 -11.41 11.88 1.73
C GLU A 137 -10.30 11.88 2.80
N GLY A 138 -9.04 12.01 2.37
CA GLY A 138 -7.87 12.00 3.24
C GLY A 138 -7.67 13.29 4.04
N GLN A 139 -8.12 14.44 3.53
CA GLN A 139 -8.01 15.73 4.24
C GLN A 139 -9.10 15.98 5.28
N GLN A 140 -10.15 15.16 5.31
CA GLN A 140 -11.26 15.29 6.27
C GLN A 140 -11.03 14.55 7.60
N ARG A 141 -9.83 14.04 7.85
CA ARG A 141 -9.45 13.29 9.07
C ARG A 141 -8.22 13.91 9.72
#